data_AF-A0A3D2FK58-F1
#
_entry.id   AF-A0A3D2FK58-F1
#
_cell.length_a   1.000
_cell.length_b   1.000
_cell.length_c   1.000
_cell.angle_alpha   90.00
_cell.angle_beta   90.00
_cell.angle_gamma   90.00
#
_symmetry.space_group_name_H-M   'P 1'
#
loop_
_entity.id
_entity.type
_entity.pdbx_description
1 polymer ?
#
loop_
_entity_poly.entity_id
_entity_poly.type
_entity_poly.pdbx_seq_one_letter_code
_entity_poly.pdbx_strand_id
1 'polypeptide(L)'
;KGKEKDKGWACDLVPKQFIVDRYYAVKQAGIRSLEADLESIAAQLAELEEEHGGEEGAYAELDKINKASVAARLKELKGDKEAKDEIAALAAWRELNEQESELKKQFKEAEAELDALAYTHYPTLSEDEIKTLVVDDKWLAALDRDIHSEMDRISQALTQRVKELAERYEIPLPLLEENVAALHDKVAAHLSKMGFAA
;
A
#
# COMPACT_ATOMS: atom_id res chain seq x y z
N LYS A 1 -1.22 -21.24 14.48
CA LYS A 1 -0.90 -20.19 15.48
C LYS A 1 0.52 -20.40 15.98
N GLY A 2 1.50 -19.81 15.30
CA GLY A 2 2.90 -19.85 15.73
C GLY A 2 3.04 -18.99 16.98
N LYS A 3 3.50 -19.58 18.08
CA LYS A 3 3.89 -18.79 19.25
C LYS A 3 5.10 -17.97 18.84
N GLU A 4 4.94 -16.65 18.83
CA GLU A 4 6.03 -15.69 18.73
C GLU A 4 6.99 -16.01 19.88
N LYS A 5 8.11 -16.63 19.53
CA LYS A 5 9.14 -16.99 20.50
C LYS A 5 9.80 -15.66 20.84
N ASP A 6 9.54 -15.16 22.05
CA ASP A 6 10.18 -13.95 22.54
C ASP A 6 11.69 -14.15 22.45
N LYS A 7 12.31 -13.45 21.50
CA LYS A 7 13.74 -13.56 21.20
C LYS A 7 14.59 -12.80 22.26
N GLY A 8 13.99 -12.39 23.39
CA GLY A 8 14.64 -11.57 24.41
C GLY A 8 14.73 -10.10 24.01
N TRP A 9 13.80 -9.65 23.15
CA TRP A 9 13.76 -8.30 22.57
C TRP A 9 12.91 -7.31 23.36
N ALA A 10 12.19 -7.76 24.39
CA ALA A 10 11.31 -6.93 25.19
C ALA A 10 12.11 -5.94 26.05
N CYS A 11 12.57 -4.84 25.42
CA CYS A 11 12.99 -3.63 26.10
C CYS A 11 11.88 -2.59 25.96
N ASP A 12 11.02 -2.49 26.98
CA ASP A 12 9.90 -1.55 26.99
C ASP A 12 10.38 -0.08 26.91
N LEU A 13 11.59 0.19 27.41
CA LEU A 13 12.18 1.52 27.41
C LEU A 13 12.62 1.94 26.01
N VAL A 14 13.48 1.15 25.36
CA VAL A 14 14.02 1.40 24.01
C VAL A 14 13.72 0.21 23.10
N PRO A 15 12.55 0.19 22.42
CA PRO A 15 12.27 -0.79 21.38
C PRO A 15 13.29 -0.80 20.24
N LYS A 16 13.41 -1.94 19.53
CA LYS A 16 14.34 -2.15 18.39
C LYS A 16 14.35 -0.99 17.43
N GLN A 17 13.15 -0.54 17.12
CA GLN A 17 12.89 0.41 16.05
C GLN A 17 13.70 1.68 16.23
N PHE A 18 13.83 2.20 17.45
CA PHE A 18 14.58 3.43 17.72
C PHE A 18 16.09 3.27 17.49
N ILE A 19 16.66 2.11 17.80
CA ILE A 19 18.08 1.83 17.50
C ILE A 19 18.28 1.72 15.99
N VAL A 20 17.38 1.01 15.31
CA VAL A 20 17.43 0.85 13.85
C VAL A 20 17.29 2.20 13.15
N ASP A 21 16.29 3.00 13.53
CA ASP A 21 16.01 4.31 12.94
C ASP A 21 17.19 5.27 13.13
N ARG A 22 17.82 5.27 14.31
CA ARG A 22 18.90 6.20 14.62
C ARG A 22 20.24 5.78 14.02
N TYR A 23 20.60 4.50 14.12
CA TYR A 23 21.97 4.03 13.82
C TYR A 23 22.08 3.19 12.55
N TYR A 24 20.98 2.61 12.08
CA TYR A 24 20.96 1.69 10.95
C TYR A 24 19.95 2.07 9.86
N ALA A 25 19.58 3.36 9.79
CA ALA A 25 18.62 3.90 8.82
C ALA A 25 18.97 3.51 7.36
N VAL A 26 20.25 3.52 7.02
CA VAL A 26 20.73 3.15 5.66
C VAL A 26 20.48 1.67 5.38
N LYS A 27 20.75 0.77 6.34
CA LYS A 27 20.46 -0.66 6.19
C LYS A 27 18.96 -0.92 6.09
N GLN A 28 18.16 -0.24 6.92
CA GLN A 28 16.70 -0.33 6.86
C GLN A 28 16.14 0.23 5.55
N ALA A 29 16.72 1.30 5.00
CA ALA A 29 16.37 1.81 3.68
C ALA A 29 16.71 0.80 2.57
N GLY A 30 17.85 0.11 2.66
CA GLY A 30 18.20 -0.98 1.75
C GLY A 30 17.20 -2.14 1.80
N ILE A 31 16.76 -2.55 2.99
CA ILE A 31 15.72 -3.58 3.16
C ILE A 31 14.39 -3.12 2.53
N ARG A 32 13.99 -1.86 2.74
CA ARG A 32 12.79 -1.29 2.09
C ARG A 32 12.91 -1.27 0.56
N SER A 33 14.10 -1.04 0.01
CA SER A 33 14.33 -1.13 -1.43
C SER A 33 14.14 -2.57 -1.92
N LEU A 34 14.70 -3.56 -1.21
CA LEU A 34 14.51 -4.97 -1.55
C LEU A 34 13.04 -5.40 -1.48
N GLU A 35 12.28 -4.87 -0.50
CA GLU A 35 10.83 -5.11 -0.39
C GLU A 35 10.07 -4.51 -1.57
N ALA A 36 10.39 -3.27 -1.98
CA ALA A 36 9.80 -2.63 -3.15
C ALA A 36 10.14 -3.38 -4.45
N ASP A 37 11.37 -3.86 -4.60
CA ASP A 37 11.79 -4.67 -5.75
C ASP A 37 11.04 -6.01 -5.80
N LEU A 38 10.79 -6.63 -4.64
CA LEU A 38 9.97 -7.84 -4.54
C LEU A 38 8.52 -7.59 -4.92
N GLU A 39 7.92 -6.48 -4.47
CA GLU A 39 6.57 -6.09 -4.88
C GLU A 39 6.50 -5.84 -6.39
N SER A 40 7.52 -5.20 -6.96
CA SER A 40 7.61 -4.97 -8.41
C SER A 40 7.69 -6.27 -9.20
N ILE A 41 8.51 -7.24 -8.77
CA ILE A 41 8.62 -8.54 -9.46
C ILE A 41 7.34 -9.36 -9.29
N ALA A 42 6.70 -9.30 -8.12
CA ALA A 42 5.42 -9.95 -7.90
C ALA A 42 4.34 -9.38 -8.84
N ALA A 43 4.32 -8.06 -9.06
CA ALA A 43 3.44 -7.42 -10.01
C ALA A 43 3.73 -7.86 -11.46
N GLN A 44 5.01 -7.91 -11.86
CA GLN A 44 5.41 -8.38 -13.19
C GLN A 44 5.05 -9.84 -13.44
N LEU A 45 5.22 -10.71 -12.43
CA LEU A 45 4.79 -12.10 -12.51
C LEU A 45 3.28 -12.20 -12.69
N ALA A 46 2.50 -11.43 -11.92
CA ALA A 46 1.04 -11.42 -12.03
C ALA A 46 0.57 -10.92 -13.42
N GLU A 47 1.15 -9.83 -13.92
CA GLU A 47 0.87 -9.29 -15.26
C GLU A 47 1.15 -10.33 -16.34
N LEU A 48 2.31 -10.97 -16.27
CA LEU A 48 2.73 -11.98 -17.23
C LEU A 48 1.83 -13.24 -17.17
N GLU A 49 1.40 -13.65 -15.97
CA GLU A 49 0.43 -14.73 -15.77
C GLU A 49 -0.98 -14.39 -16.31
N GLU A 50 -1.42 -13.14 -16.19
CA GLU A 50 -2.69 -12.66 -16.75
C GLU A 50 -2.65 -12.58 -18.29
N GLU A 51 -1.58 -12.02 -18.87
CA GLU A 51 -1.42 -11.88 -20.32
C GLU A 51 -1.37 -13.24 -21.05
N HIS A 52 -0.74 -14.23 -20.44
CA HIS A 52 -0.51 -15.54 -21.05
C HIS A 52 -1.34 -16.69 -20.45
N GLY A 53 -2.26 -16.40 -19.52
CA GLY A 53 -3.11 -17.39 -18.84
C GLY A 53 -4.42 -17.74 -19.57
N GLY A 54 -4.73 -17.10 -20.68
CA GLY A 54 -5.93 -17.38 -21.49
C GLY A 54 -5.89 -18.76 -22.18
N GLU A 55 -7.03 -19.18 -22.76
CA GLU A 55 -7.18 -20.50 -23.41
C GLU A 55 -6.22 -20.73 -24.61
N GLU A 56 -5.75 -19.65 -25.24
CA GLU A 56 -4.73 -19.69 -26.31
C GLU A 56 -3.36 -19.13 -25.85
N GLY A 57 -3.21 -18.89 -24.54
CA GLY A 57 -2.01 -18.30 -23.96
C GLY A 57 -0.88 -19.29 -23.73
N ALA A 58 0.34 -18.77 -23.52
CA ALA A 58 1.54 -19.58 -23.30
C ALA A 58 1.49 -20.48 -22.05
N TYR A 59 0.52 -20.23 -21.14
CA TYR A 59 0.31 -21.03 -19.92
C TYR A 59 -0.94 -21.91 -19.97
N ALA A 60 -1.68 -21.93 -21.08
CA ALA A 60 -2.92 -22.68 -21.22
C ALA A 60 -2.75 -24.19 -20.94
N GLU A 61 -1.61 -24.77 -21.31
CA GLU A 61 -1.32 -26.19 -21.08
C GLU A 61 -0.77 -26.49 -19.66
N LEU A 62 -0.62 -25.48 -18.81
CA LEU A 62 -0.13 -25.66 -17.44
C LEU A 62 -1.29 -25.75 -16.44
N ASP A 63 -1.45 -26.90 -15.78
CA ASP A 63 -2.40 -27.08 -14.66
C ASP A 63 -2.09 -26.13 -13.47
N LYS A 64 -0.82 -25.78 -13.29
CA LYS A 64 -0.37 -24.78 -12.33
C LYS A 64 0.93 -24.15 -12.79
N ILE A 65 1.02 -22.83 -12.74
CA ILE A 65 2.25 -22.10 -13.04
C ILE A 65 3.20 -22.24 -11.84
N ASN A 66 4.30 -22.98 -12.03
CA ASN A 66 5.34 -23.17 -11.04
C ASN A 66 6.67 -23.56 -11.71
N LYS A 67 7.78 -23.49 -10.96
CA LYS A 67 9.12 -23.77 -11.49
C LYS A 67 9.27 -25.14 -12.16
N ALA A 68 8.54 -26.17 -11.70
CA ALA A 68 8.62 -27.51 -12.27
C ALA A 68 7.83 -27.64 -13.57
N SER A 69 6.59 -27.11 -13.61
CA SER A 69 5.74 -27.15 -14.80
C SER A 69 6.29 -26.31 -15.94
N VAL A 70 6.77 -25.10 -15.65
CA VAL A 70 7.42 -24.22 -16.64
C VAL A 70 8.70 -24.84 -17.19
N ALA A 71 9.52 -25.48 -16.34
CA ALA A 71 10.73 -26.17 -16.79
C ALA A 71 10.45 -27.41 -17.65
N ALA A 72 9.38 -28.16 -17.33
CA ALA A 72 8.94 -29.30 -18.14
C ALA A 72 8.46 -28.82 -19.53
N ARG A 73 7.62 -27.80 -19.58
CA ARG A 73 7.08 -27.26 -20.83
C ARG A 73 8.14 -26.65 -21.73
N LEU A 74 9.09 -25.89 -21.17
CA LEU A 74 10.26 -25.38 -21.92
C LEU A 74 11.11 -26.50 -22.52
N LYS A 75 11.13 -27.69 -21.92
CA LYS A 75 11.88 -28.85 -22.44
C LYS A 75 11.13 -29.54 -23.58
N GLU A 76 9.80 -29.60 -23.51
CA GLU A 76 8.95 -30.18 -24.56
C GLU A 76 8.98 -29.35 -25.84
N LEU A 77 8.93 -28.03 -25.72
CA LEU A 77 8.96 -27.09 -26.85
C LEU A 77 10.35 -26.90 -27.45
N LYS A 78 11.37 -27.60 -26.93
CA LYS A 78 12.76 -27.40 -27.33
C LYS A 78 12.99 -27.86 -28.78
N GLY A 79 13.10 -26.89 -29.69
CA GLY A 79 13.34 -27.11 -31.11
C GLY A 79 12.12 -26.88 -32.00
N ASP A 80 10.97 -26.56 -31.40
CA ASP A 80 9.80 -26.07 -32.13
C ASP A 80 10.03 -24.61 -32.57
N LYS A 81 9.84 -24.34 -33.86
CA LYS A 81 10.02 -23.00 -34.45
C LYS A 81 8.74 -22.17 -34.42
N GLU A 82 7.58 -22.80 -34.24
CA GLU A 82 6.27 -22.16 -34.16
C GLU A 82 6.02 -21.68 -32.72
N ALA A 83 6.55 -22.38 -31.70
CA ALA A 83 6.36 -22.05 -30.28
C ALA A 83 7.30 -20.96 -29.71
N LYS A 84 7.83 -20.05 -30.56
CA LYS A 84 8.81 -19.05 -30.11
C LYS A 84 8.25 -18.10 -29.04
N ASP A 85 7.01 -17.67 -29.22
CA ASP A 85 6.36 -16.71 -28.31
C ASP A 85 6.03 -17.38 -26.97
N GLU A 86 5.61 -18.65 -26.98
CA GLU A 86 5.40 -19.46 -25.77
C GLU A 86 6.71 -19.70 -25.00
N ILE A 87 7.79 -20.05 -25.71
CA ILE A 87 9.12 -20.21 -25.12
C ILE A 87 9.60 -18.89 -24.49
N ALA A 88 9.35 -17.75 -25.14
CA ALA A 88 9.74 -16.45 -24.63
C ALA A 88 9.00 -16.10 -23.33
N ALA A 89 7.67 -16.30 -23.29
CA ALA A 89 6.85 -16.08 -22.10
C ALA A 89 7.29 -16.98 -20.93
N LEU A 90 7.43 -18.28 -21.15
CA LEU A 90 7.88 -19.25 -20.16
C LEU A 90 9.31 -18.95 -19.65
N ALA A 91 10.20 -18.47 -20.53
CA ALA A 91 11.55 -18.08 -20.14
C ALA A 91 11.55 -16.79 -19.29
N ALA A 92 10.73 -15.80 -19.65
CA ALA A 92 10.55 -14.57 -18.88
C ALA A 92 9.99 -14.86 -17.48
N TRP A 93 8.95 -15.69 -17.39
CA TRP A 93 8.41 -16.14 -16.10
C TRP A 93 9.48 -16.80 -15.24
N ARG A 94 10.27 -17.71 -15.83
CA ARG A 94 11.32 -18.45 -15.12
C ARG A 94 12.39 -17.53 -14.56
N GLU A 95 12.80 -16.54 -15.34
CA GLU A 95 13.81 -15.55 -14.94
C GLU A 95 13.29 -14.70 -13.77
N LEU A 96 12.09 -14.13 -13.91
CA LEU A 96 11.45 -13.35 -12.84
C LEU A 96 11.26 -14.16 -11.56
N ASN A 97 10.83 -15.42 -11.66
CA ASN A 97 10.67 -16.30 -10.51
C ASN A 97 12.02 -16.63 -9.84
N GLU A 98 13.13 -16.73 -10.58
CA GLU A 98 14.46 -16.92 -9.99
C GLU A 98 14.93 -15.64 -9.28
N GLN A 99 14.73 -14.47 -9.90
CA GLN A 99 15.03 -13.16 -9.31
C GLN A 99 14.23 -12.95 -8.02
N GLU A 100 12.93 -13.27 -8.03
CA GLU A 100 12.08 -13.19 -6.84
C GLU A 100 12.61 -14.08 -5.70
N SER A 101 13.06 -15.30 -6.00
CA SER A 101 13.62 -16.21 -5.01
C SER A 101 14.93 -15.71 -4.42
N GLU A 102 15.82 -15.14 -5.25
CA GLU A 102 17.10 -14.61 -4.80
C GLU A 102 16.91 -13.34 -3.97
N LEU A 103 16.04 -12.41 -4.41
CA LEU A 103 15.69 -11.23 -3.63
C LEU A 103 15.02 -11.58 -2.30
N LYS A 104 14.11 -12.57 -2.26
CA LYS A 104 13.52 -13.06 -1.00
C LYS A 104 14.57 -13.60 -0.05
N LYS A 105 15.63 -14.21 -0.56
CA LYS A 105 16.75 -14.69 0.26
C LYS A 105 17.57 -13.51 0.78
N GLN A 106 17.95 -12.57 -0.09
CA GLN A 106 18.70 -11.37 0.29
C GLN A 106 17.95 -10.52 1.31
N PHE A 107 16.63 -10.33 1.13
CA PHE A 107 15.76 -9.64 2.07
C PHE A 107 15.81 -10.29 3.46
N LYS A 108 15.61 -11.61 3.56
CA LYS A 108 15.65 -12.33 4.84
C LYS A 108 17.03 -12.29 5.50
N GLU A 109 18.09 -12.40 4.71
CA GLU A 109 19.46 -12.31 5.21
C GLU A 109 19.75 -10.90 5.76
N ALA A 110 19.35 -9.85 5.03
CA ALA A 110 19.50 -8.46 5.45
C ALA A 110 18.66 -8.13 6.69
N GLU A 111 17.43 -8.62 6.79
CA GLU A 111 16.60 -8.50 7.99
C GLU A 111 17.24 -9.19 9.20
N ALA A 112 17.76 -10.41 9.03
CA ALA A 112 18.42 -11.15 10.09
C ALA A 112 19.73 -10.47 10.53
N GLU A 113 20.49 -9.93 9.58
CA GLU A 113 21.71 -9.17 9.87
C GLU A 113 21.38 -7.89 10.65
N LEU A 114 20.36 -7.13 10.22
CA LEU A 114 19.91 -5.93 10.93
C LEU A 114 19.39 -6.24 12.34
N ASP A 115 18.66 -7.35 12.50
CA ASP A 115 18.21 -7.87 13.79
C ASP A 115 19.41 -8.15 14.70
N ALA A 116 20.41 -8.88 14.22
CA ALA A 116 21.61 -9.21 14.98
C ALA A 116 22.45 -7.95 15.33
N LEU A 117 22.59 -7.02 14.40
CA LEU A 117 23.30 -5.75 14.64
C LEU A 117 22.61 -4.93 15.71
N ALA A 118 21.29 -4.72 15.61
CA ALA A 118 20.57 -3.96 16.63
C ALA A 118 20.60 -4.69 17.99
N TYR A 119 20.51 -6.02 18.04
CA TYR A 119 20.64 -6.80 19.27
C TYR A 119 22.01 -6.62 19.94
N THR A 120 23.09 -6.70 19.16
CA THR A 120 24.46 -6.53 19.68
C THR A 120 24.79 -5.09 20.05
N HIS A 121 24.06 -4.11 19.51
CA HIS A 121 24.24 -2.70 19.84
C HIS A 121 23.66 -2.33 21.21
N TYR A 122 22.58 -3.00 21.66
CA TYR A 122 21.91 -2.72 22.93
C TYR A 122 22.85 -2.61 24.15
N PRO A 123 23.75 -3.58 24.42
CA PRO A 123 24.62 -3.52 25.60
C PRO A 123 25.70 -2.44 25.51
N THR A 124 25.92 -1.85 24.34
CA THR A 124 26.95 -0.83 24.11
C THR A 124 26.44 0.60 24.29
N LEU A 125 25.13 0.79 24.42
CA LEU A 125 24.51 2.10 24.58
C LEU A 125 24.90 2.73 25.93
N SER A 126 25.37 3.98 25.86
CA SER A 126 25.62 4.82 27.02
C SER A 126 24.31 5.42 27.57
N GLU A 127 24.36 5.93 28.80
CA GLU A 127 23.21 6.58 29.43
C GLU A 127 22.69 7.79 28.63
N ASP A 128 23.59 8.58 28.06
CA ASP A 128 23.22 9.76 27.26
C ASP A 128 22.55 9.37 25.93
N GLU A 129 23.04 8.31 25.29
CA GLU A 129 22.40 7.75 24.09
C GLU A 129 21.02 7.19 24.41
N ILE A 130 20.86 6.49 25.54
CA ILE A 130 19.57 5.99 26.01
C ILE A 130 18.59 7.15 26.26
N LYS A 131 19.03 8.22 26.95
CA LYS A 131 18.19 9.41 27.18
C LYS A 131 17.74 10.03 25.87
N THR A 132 18.64 10.14 24.90
CA THR A 132 18.33 10.72 23.59
C THR A 132 17.31 9.86 22.85
N LEU A 133 17.48 8.54 22.83
CA LEU A 133 16.53 7.60 22.21
C LEU A 133 15.14 7.65 22.84
N VAL A 134 15.05 7.82 24.17
CA VAL A 134 13.77 7.83 24.87
C VAL A 134 13.08 9.20 24.78
N VAL A 135 13.82 10.28 25.03
CA VAL A 135 13.22 11.62 25.09
C VAL A 135 12.97 12.15 23.69
N ASP A 136 13.99 12.19 22.83
CA ASP A 136 13.88 12.82 21.53
C ASP A 136 13.17 11.90 20.53
N ASP A 137 13.69 10.68 20.36
CA ASP A 137 13.23 9.80 19.28
C ASP A 137 11.90 9.11 19.60
N LYS A 138 11.60 8.83 20.87
CA LYS A 138 10.35 8.15 21.28
C LYS A 138 9.27 9.12 21.74
N TRP A 139 9.53 9.94 22.76
CA TRP A 139 8.48 10.75 23.38
C TRP A 139 8.20 12.06 22.65
N LEU A 140 9.23 12.85 22.36
CA LEU A 140 9.07 14.12 21.63
C LEU A 140 8.57 13.87 20.20
N ALA A 141 9.11 12.87 19.50
CA ALA A 141 8.62 12.49 18.18
C ALA A 141 7.15 12.00 18.19
N ALA A 142 6.70 11.33 19.25
CA ALA A 142 5.29 10.94 19.39
C ALA A 142 4.40 12.16 19.65
N LEU A 143 4.78 13.02 20.60
CA LEU A 143 4.05 14.24 20.91
C LEU A 143 3.96 15.18 19.70
N ASP A 144 5.05 15.35 18.95
CA ASP A 144 5.09 16.17 17.75
C ASP A 144 4.09 15.66 16.70
N ARG A 145 4.09 14.35 16.45
CA ARG A 145 3.14 13.70 15.53
C ARG A 145 1.70 13.88 15.99
N ASP A 146 1.42 13.68 17.27
CA ASP A 146 0.07 13.80 17.82
C ASP A 146 -0.43 15.24 17.70
N ILE A 147 0.40 16.23 18.02
CA ILE A 147 0.07 17.66 17.88
C ILE A 147 -0.24 18.00 16.42
N HIS A 148 0.59 17.58 15.47
CA HIS A 148 0.34 17.83 14.05
C HIS A 148 -0.95 17.15 13.57
N SER A 149 -1.19 15.90 13.98
CA SER A 149 -2.41 15.18 13.63
C SER A 149 -3.68 15.86 14.15
N GLU A 150 -3.61 16.45 15.34
CA GLU A 150 -4.70 17.22 15.95
C GLU A 150 -4.95 18.53 15.21
N MET A 151 -3.89 19.22 14.78
CA MET A 151 -4.01 20.42 13.93
C MET A 151 -4.66 20.11 12.59
N ASP A 152 -4.27 19.01 11.95
CA ASP A 152 -4.86 18.55 10.68
C ASP A 152 -6.34 18.20 10.86
N ARG A 153 -6.68 17.50 11.94
CA ARG A 153 -8.07 17.15 12.26
C ARG A 153 -8.94 18.39 12.44
N ILE A 154 -8.46 19.39 13.19
CA ILE A 154 -9.17 20.64 13.41
C ILE A 154 -9.37 21.38 12.07
N SER A 155 -8.33 21.42 11.23
CA SER A 155 -8.36 22.09 9.92
C SER A 155 -9.36 21.43 8.97
N GLN A 156 -9.41 20.09 8.94
CA GLN A 156 -10.39 19.34 8.17
C GLN A 156 -11.82 19.57 8.68
N ALA A 157 -12.03 19.54 10.00
CA ALA A 157 -13.33 19.81 10.61
C ALA A 157 -13.84 21.22 10.29
N LEU A 158 -12.96 22.22 10.36
CA LEU A 158 -13.29 23.60 9.98
C LEU A 158 -13.63 23.70 8.49
N THR A 159 -12.84 23.07 7.62
CA THR A 159 -13.08 23.05 6.17
C THR A 159 -14.44 22.44 5.84
N GLN A 160 -14.76 21.30 6.46
CA GLN A 160 -16.07 20.67 6.30
C GLN A 160 -17.19 21.61 6.78
N ARG A 161 -17.00 22.28 7.92
CA ARG A 161 -18.01 23.21 8.44
C ARG A 161 -18.23 24.43 7.55
N VAL A 162 -17.17 24.97 6.96
CA VAL A 162 -17.25 26.06 5.99
C VAL A 162 -17.98 25.60 4.73
N LYS A 163 -17.70 24.39 4.24
CA LYS A 163 -18.41 23.80 3.10
C LYS A 163 -19.90 23.61 3.40
N GLU A 164 -20.24 23.05 4.56
CA GLU A 164 -21.64 22.90 5.00
C GLU A 164 -22.36 24.26 5.07
N LEU A 165 -21.69 25.30 5.58
CA LEU A 165 -22.24 26.65 5.63
C LEU A 165 -22.44 27.22 4.23
N ALA A 166 -21.44 27.08 3.35
CA ALA A 166 -21.53 27.54 1.97
C ALA A 166 -22.71 26.88 1.25
N GLU A 167 -22.84 25.55 1.31
CA GLU A 167 -23.96 24.80 0.72
C GLU A 167 -25.31 25.21 1.33
N ARG A 168 -25.39 25.36 2.65
CA ARG A 168 -26.64 25.75 3.33
C ARG A 168 -27.11 27.15 2.96
N TYR A 169 -26.17 28.07 2.75
CA TYR A 169 -26.46 29.47 2.44
C TYR A 169 -26.31 29.80 0.95
N GLU A 170 -26.05 28.81 0.10
CA GLU A 170 -25.91 28.98 -1.36
C GLU A 170 -27.20 29.52 -1.97
N ILE A 171 -28.36 29.02 -1.52
CA ILE A 171 -29.67 29.51 -1.93
C ILE A 171 -30.46 29.91 -0.67
N PRO A 172 -30.54 31.22 -0.36
CA PRO A 172 -31.30 31.70 0.78
C PRO A 172 -32.79 31.30 0.69
N LEU A 173 -33.39 30.97 1.84
CA LEU A 173 -34.81 30.59 1.93
C LEU A 173 -35.77 31.55 1.20
N PRO A 174 -35.61 32.89 1.28
CA PRO A 174 -36.50 33.81 0.55
C PRO A 174 -36.46 33.62 -0.97
N LEU A 175 -35.30 33.26 -1.54
CA LEU A 175 -35.17 33.01 -2.98
C LEU A 175 -35.80 31.67 -3.37
N LEU A 176 -35.72 30.66 -2.50
CA LEU A 176 -36.47 29.40 -2.67
C LEU A 176 -37.98 29.65 -2.60
N GLU A 177 -38.47 30.48 -1.68
CA GLU A 177 -39.89 30.85 -1.57
C GLU A 177 -40.38 31.57 -2.82
N GLU A 178 -39.61 32.53 -3.35
CA GLU A 178 -39.92 33.22 -4.61
C GLU A 178 -39.97 32.24 -5.79
N ASN A 179 -38.99 31.34 -5.90
CA ASN A 179 -38.96 30.32 -6.94
C ASN A 179 -40.14 29.35 -6.85
N VAL A 180 -40.50 28.92 -5.63
CA VAL A 180 -41.66 28.05 -5.39
C VAL A 180 -42.96 28.77 -5.76
N ALA A 181 -43.12 30.05 -5.39
CA ALA A 181 -44.28 30.84 -5.76
C ALA A 181 -44.38 31.00 -7.29
N ALA A 182 -43.28 31.33 -7.97
CA ALA A 182 -43.26 31.46 -9.43
C ALA A 182 -43.57 30.13 -10.15
N LEU A 183 -43.08 29.00 -9.64
CA LEU A 183 -43.42 27.67 -10.17
C LEU A 183 -44.87 27.29 -9.88
N HIS A 184 -45.38 27.63 -8.69
CA HIS A 184 -46.78 27.41 -8.31
C HIS A 184 -47.73 28.16 -9.26
N ASP A 185 -47.46 29.44 -9.54
CA ASP A 185 -48.27 30.26 -10.45
C ASP A 185 -48.27 29.68 -11.87
N LYS A 186 -47.11 29.19 -12.35
CA LYS A 186 -47.03 28.51 -13.64
C LYS A 186 -47.90 27.25 -13.65
N VAL A 187 -47.80 26.40 -12.63
CA VAL A 187 -48.59 25.18 -12.53
C VAL A 187 -50.08 25.50 -12.46
N ALA A 188 -50.49 26.49 -11.66
CA ALA A 188 -51.86 26.95 -11.57
C ALA A 188 -52.39 27.41 -12.93
N ALA A 189 -51.60 28.20 -13.67
CA ALA A 189 -51.96 28.64 -15.02
C ALA A 189 -52.07 27.46 -16.00
N HIS A 190 -51.19 26.46 -15.90
CA HIS A 190 -51.27 25.25 -16.72
C HIS A 190 -52.50 24.40 -16.39
N LEU A 191 -52.83 24.20 -15.10
CA LEU A 191 -54.02 23.47 -14.66
C LEU A 191 -55.32 24.16 -15.09
N SER A 192 -55.36 25.49 -15.03
CA SER A 192 -56.49 26.29 -15.55
C SER A 192 -56.65 26.11 -17.07
N LYS A 193 -55.55 26.16 -17.84
CA LYS A 193 -55.59 25.88 -19.29
C LYS A 193 -56.06 24.46 -19.63
N MET A 194 -55.78 23.49 -18.76
CA MET A 194 -56.21 22.10 -18.91
C MET A 194 -57.64 21.85 -18.39
N GLY A 195 -58.29 22.86 -17.80
CA GLY A 195 -59.68 22.77 -17.31
C GLY A 195 -59.83 22.08 -15.95
N PHE A 196 -58.74 21.91 -15.20
CA PHE A 196 -58.74 21.22 -13.89
C PHE A 196 -58.91 22.17 -12.68
N ALA A 197 -58.82 23.48 -12.88
CA ALA A 197 -58.99 24.49 -11.82
C ALA A 197 -60.11 25.46 -12.19
N ALA A 198 -61.00 25.75 -11.24
CA ALA A 198 -62.02 26.81 -11.32
C ALA A 198 -61.39 28.18 -11.03
#